data_AF-A0A3M1Z730-F1
#
_entry.id   AF-A0A3M1Z730-F1
#
_cell.length_a   1.000
_cell.length_b   1.000
_cell.length_c   1.000
_cell.angle_alpha   90.00
_cell.angle_beta   90.00
_cell.angle_gamma   90.00
#
_symmetry.space_group_name_H-M   'P 1'
#
loop_
_entity.id
_entity.type
_entity.pdbx_description
1 polymer ?
#
loop_
_entity_poly.entity_id
_entity_poly.type
_entity_poly.pdbx_seq_one_letter_code
_entity_poly.pdbx_strand_id
1 'polypeptide(L)'
;MEGNAFAPGQQLRIINLVLNVRTAPNANEPNVVSVLNFGDFVRVIAGPYPDPSGRYEWWEVATAQGITGWIAAVIDGRFTVEVVE
;
A
#
# COMPACT_ATOMS: atom_id res chain seq x y z
N MET A 1 9.11 3.95 -18.86
CA MET A 1 9.15 2.80 -17.94
C MET A 1 7.73 2.60 -17.47
N GLU A 2 7.01 1.73 -18.15
CA GLU A 2 5.62 1.40 -17.88
C GLU A 2 5.67 -0.02 -17.31
N GLY A 3 5.51 -0.17 -16.00
CA GLY A 3 5.70 -1.46 -15.36
C GLY A 3 5.96 -1.31 -13.88
N ASN A 4 4.89 -1.24 -13.10
CA ASN A 4 4.83 -1.74 -11.72
C ASN A 4 3.37 -1.78 -11.23
N ALA A 5 2.46 -2.29 -12.07
CA ALA A 5 1.12 -2.59 -11.61
C ALA A 5 1.15 -3.93 -10.87
N PHE A 6 0.81 -3.94 -9.58
CA PHE A 6 0.51 -5.18 -8.88
C PHE A 6 -0.83 -5.77 -9.36
N ALA A 7 -0.93 -7.09 -9.43
CA ALA A 7 -2.16 -7.77 -9.80
C ALA A 7 -3.04 -8.04 -8.56
N PRO A 8 -4.39 -8.02 -8.69
CA PRO A 8 -5.27 -8.51 -7.64
C PRO A 8 -4.87 -9.93 -7.21
N GLY A 9 -4.79 -10.12 -5.90
CA GLY A 9 -4.39 -11.37 -5.29
C GLY A 9 -2.89 -11.58 -5.13
N GLN A 10 -2.04 -10.72 -5.70
CA GLN A 10 -0.59 -10.75 -5.52
C GLN A 10 -0.22 -10.44 -4.08
N GLN A 11 0.81 -11.12 -3.56
CA GLN A 11 1.34 -10.88 -2.22
C GLN A 11 2.48 -9.88 -2.29
N LEU A 12 2.44 -8.90 -1.39
CA LEU A 12 3.48 -7.89 -1.22
C LEU A 12 4.05 -7.99 0.19
N ARG A 13 5.35 -7.68 0.31
CA ARG A 13 6.04 -7.54 1.58
C ARG A 13 6.34 -6.07 1.85
N ILE A 14 6.09 -5.62 3.07
CA ILE A 14 6.42 -4.25 3.50
C ILE A 14 7.93 -4.12 3.67
N ILE A 15 8.54 -3.18 2.96
CA ILE A 15 9.98 -2.87 3.04
C ILE A 15 10.25 -1.54 3.75
N ASN A 16 9.21 -0.77 4.07
CA ASN A 16 9.31 0.39 4.94
C ASN A 16 9.26 -0.02 6.43
N LEU A 17 9.85 0.78 7.32
CA LEU A 17 9.84 0.47 8.76
C LEU A 17 8.42 0.39 9.33
N VAL A 18 7.60 1.36 8.94
CA VAL A 18 6.21 1.52 9.38
C VAL A 18 5.38 2.05 8.22
N LEU A 19 4.21 1.45 7.97
CA LEU A 19 3.29 1.87 6.93
C LEU A 19 1.85 1.90 7.45
N ASN A 20 1.16 3.02 7.28
CA ASN A 20 -0.23 3.16 7.72
C ASN A 20 -1.17 2.47 6.73
N VAL A 21 -2.14 1.75 7.28
CA VAL A 21 -3.34 1.30 6.56
C VAL A 21 -4.44 2.32 6.81
N ARG A 22 -5.04 2.83 5.74
CA ARG A 22 -6.00 3.93 5.78
C ARG A 22 -7.37 3.52 5.23
N THR A 23 -8.44 4.17 5.67
CA THR A 23 -9.81 3.92 5.13
C THR A 23 -10.00 4.40 3.70
N ALA A 24 -9.16 5.32 3.22
CA ALA A 24 -9.23 5.91 1.89
C ALA A 24 -7.83 6.22 1.34
N PRO A 25 -7.65 6.32 0.01
CA PRO A 25 -6.36 6.58 -0.62
C PRO A 25 -5.96 8.06 -0.52
N ASN A 26 -5.79 8.57 0.69
CA ASN A 26 -5.29 9.93 0.95
C ASN A 26 -4.53 9.99 2.28
N ALA A 27 -3.68 11.01 2.42
CA ALA A 27 -2.87 11.22 3.63
C ALA A 27 -3.53 12.15 4.67
N ASN A 28 -4.81 12.51 4.51
CA ASN A 28 -5.49 13.43 5.41
C ASN A 28 -5.99 12.69 6.66
N GLU A 29 -5.88 13.33 7.82
CA GLU A 29 -6.38 12.77 9.09
C GLU A 29 -7.81 13.24 9.42
N PRO A 30 -8.59 12.45 10.19
CA PRO A 30 -8.28 11.13 10.73
C PRO A 30 -8.70 9.99 9.78
N ASN A 31 -7.77 9.15 9.33
CA ASN A 31 -8.14 8.01 8.46
C ASN A 31 -7.31 6.74 8.64
N VAL A 32 -6.37 6.70 9.60
CA VAL A 32 -5.54 5.51 9.88
C VAL A 32 -6.33 4.49 10.71
N VAL A 33 -6.33 3.23 10.27
CA VAL A 33 -7.06 2.11 10.93
C VAL A 33 -6.15 0.97 11.37
N SER A 34 -4.94 0.90 10.82
CA SER A 34 -3.93 -0.08 11.24
C SER A 34 -2.54 0.39 10.82
N VAL A 35 -1.54 -0.33 11.28
CA VAL A 35 -0.13 -0.09 10.98
C VAL A 35 0.51 -1.42 10.63
N LEU A 36 1.29 -1.43 9.56
CA LEU A 36 2.13 -2.55 9.13
C LEU A 36 3.59 -2.19 9.40
N ASN A 37 4.37 -3.19 9.79
CA ASN A 37 5.80 -3.06 10.06
C ASN A 37 6.63 -3.70 8.94
N PHE A 38 7.91 -3.38 8.91
CA PHE A 38 8.87 -4.04 8.03
C PHE A 38 8.74 -5.57 8.12
N GLY A 39 8.60 -6.20 6.95
CA GLY A 39 8.47 -7.64 6.82
C GLY A 39 7.04 -8.18 6.90
N ASP A 40 6.05 -7.36 7.26
CA ASP A 40 4.65 -7.76 7.18
C ASP A 40 4.25 -8.05 5.72
N PHE A 41 3.25 -8.90 5.55
CA PHE A 41 2.70 -9.26 4.25
C PHE A 41 1.27 -8.75 4.10
N VAL A 42 0.93 -8.37 2.88
CA VAL A 42 -0.42 -8.00 2.47
C VAL A 42 -0.76 -8.62 1.13
N ARG A 43 -2.06 -8.78 0.86
CA ARG A 43 -2.57 -9.22 -0.43
C ARG A 43 -3.22 -8.07 -1.16
N VAL A 44 -2.87 -7.86 -2.42
CA VAL A 44 -3.45 -6.81 -3.27
C VAL A 44 -4.92 -7.11 -3.55
N ILE A 45 -5.75 -6.08 -3.43
CA ILE A 45 -7.17 -6.11 -3.80
C ILE A 45 -7.38 -5.28 -5.08
N ALA A 46 -6.97 -4.01 -5.07
CA ALA A 46 -7.18 -3.08 -6.17
C ALA A 46 -6.13 -1.96 -6.19
N GLY A 47 -6.02 -1.28 -7.33
CA GLY A 47 -5.08 -0.17 -7.56
C GLY A 47 -4.45 -0.23 -8.96
N PRO A 48 -3.54 0.70 -9.27
CA PRO A 48 -3.15 1.84 -8.42
C PRO A 48 -4.22 2.95 -8.41
N TYR A 49 -4.33 3.66 -7.28
CA TYR A 49 -5.02 4.94 -7.19
C TYR A 49 -3.98 6.05 -7.00
N PRO A 50 -3.72 6.89 -8.02
CA PRO A 50 -2.72 7.95 -7.92
C PRO A 50 -3.25 9.13 -7.07
N ASP A 51 -2.37 9.72 -6.28
CA ASP A 51 -2.65 10.99 -5.62
C ASP A 51 -2.50 12.18 -6.60
N PRO A 52 -3.37 13.21 -6.55
CA PRO A 52 -3.29 14.37 -7.45
C PRO A 52 -1.95 15.14 -7.42
N SER A 53 -1.21 15.08 -6.32
CA SER A 53 0.12 15.71 -6.23
C SER A 53 1.23 14.85 -6.85
N GLY A 54 0.95 13.60 -7.23
CA GLY A 54 1.93 12.63 -7.70
C GLY A 54 2.84 12.08 -6.59
N ARG A 55 2.60 12.48 -5.34
CA ARG A 55 3.42 12.07 -4.19
C ARG A 55 3.20 10.63 -3.76
N TYR A 56 1.98 10.13 -3.91
CA TYR A 56 1.58 8.81 -3.44
C TYR A 56 0.97 7.98 -4.56
N GLU A 57 1.28 6.70 -4.56
CA GLU A 57 0.52 5.69 -5.29
C GLU A 57 -0.12 4.73 -4.30
N TRP A 58 -1.45 4.76 -4.25
CA TRP A 58 -2.23 4.02 -3.27
C TRP A 58 -2.69 2.69 -3.81
N TRP A 59 -2.64 1.68 -2.96
CA TRP A 59 -3.11 0.33 -3.26
C TRP A 59 -4.00 -0.16 -2.12
N GLU A 60 -5.14 -0.74 -2.49
CA GLU A 60 -6.03 -1.39 -1.54
C GLU A 60 -5.54 -2.82 -1.30
N VAL A 61 -5.45 -3.20 -0.04
CA VAL A 61 -4.87 -4.47 0.39
C VAL A 61 -5.66 -5.10 1.52
N ALA A 62 -5.59 -6.43 1.62
CA ALA A 62 -5.98 -7.20 2.80
C ALA A 62 -4.74 -7.50 3.63
N THR A 63 -4.79 -7.20 4.93
CA THR A 63 -3.75 -7.57 5.90
C THR A 63 -3.96 -8.99 6.43
N ALA A 64 -2.92 -9.57 7.03
CA ALA A 64 -3.01 -10.88 7.69
C ALA A 64 -4.03 -10.93 8.85
N GLN A 65 -4.35 -9.77 9.44
CA GLN A 65 -5.33 -9.62 10.52
C GLN A 65 -6.77 -9.43 10.00
N GLY A 66 -7.00 -9.53 8.69
CA GLY A 66 -8.32 -9.40 8.07
C GLY A 66 -8.79 -7.96 7.88
N ILE A 67 -7.89 -6.97 8.03
CA ILE A 67 -8.21 -5.56 7.77
C ILE A 67 -8.08 -5.31 6.27
N THR A 68 -9.08 -4.69 5.67
CA THR A 68 -9.00 -4.15 4.30
C THR A 68 -8.80 -2.64 4.38
N GLY A 69 -7.85 -2.12 3.61
CA GLY A 69 -7.60 -0.68 3.55
C GLY A 69 -6.50 -0.30 2.57
N TRP A 70 -6.15 0.97 2.55
CA TRP A 70 -5.24 1.56 1.59
C TRP A 70 -3.85 1.78 2.19
N ILE A 71 -2.82 1.38 1.46
CA ILE A 71 -1.42 1.66 1.76
C ILE A 71 -0.81 2.50 0.65
N ALA A 72 0.15 3.36 0.98
CA ALA A 72 0.95 4.08 -0.01
C ALA A 72 2.11 3.19 -0.46
N ALA A 73 1.93 2.43 -1.54
CA ALA A 73 2.96 1.53 -2.08
C ALA A 73 4.15 2.28 -2.69
N VAL A 74 3.90 3.53 -3.12
CA VAL A 74 4.93 4.48 -3.55
C VAL A 74 4.76 5.79 -2.78
N ILE A 75 5.86 6.34 -2.27
CA ILE A 75 5.93 7.67 -1.63
C ILE A 75 7.11 8.43 -2.24
N ASP A 76 6.85 9.60 -2.82
CA ASP A 76 7.87 10.46 -3.43
C ASP A 76 8.75 9.68 -4.43
N GLY A 77 8.12 8.80 -5.23
CA GLY A 77 8.79 7.94 -6.22
C GLY A 77 9.55 6.73 -5.65
N ARG A 78 9.46 6.46 -4.34
CA ARG A 78 10.11 5.32 -3.69
C ARG A 78 9.11 4.25 -3.29
N PHE A 79 9.42 2.99 -3.58
CA PHE A 79 8.61 1.86 -3.14
C PHE A 79 8.68 1.66 -1.63
N THR A 80 7.53 1.37 -1.02
CA THR A 80 7.39 0.97 0.38
C THR A 80 7.09 -0.52 0.53
N VAL A 81 6.90 -1.20 -0.61
CA VAL A 81 6.59 -2.62 -0.73
C VAL A 81 7.42 -3.29 -1.82
N GLU A 82 7.62 -4.60 -1.72
CA GLU A 82 8.20 -5.44 -2.77
C GLU A 82 7.27 -6.62 -3.09
N VAL A 83 7.36 -7.14 -4.32
CA VAL A 83 6.66 -8.38 -4.71
C VAL A 83 7.36 -9.57 -4.05
N VAL A 84 6.56 -10.51 -3.54
CA VAL A 84 7.06 -11.81 -3.10
C VAL A 84 6.99 -12.77 -4.28
N GLU A 85 8.13 -13.33 -4.67
CA GLU A 85 8.22 -14.41 -5.68
C GLU A 85 7.79 -15.77 -5.12
#